data_AF-A0A7D5M3S2-F1
#
_entry.id   AF-A0A7D5M3S2-F1
#
_cell.length_a   1.000
_cell.length_b   1.000
_cell.length_c   1.000
_cell.angle_alpha   90.00
_cell.angle_beta   90.00
_cell.angle_gamma   90.00
#
_symmetry.space_group_name_H-M   'P 1'
#
loop_
_entity.id
_entity.type
_entity.pdbx_description
1 polymer ?
#
loop_
_entity_poly.entity_id
_entity_poly.type
_entity_poly.pdbx_seq_one_letter_code
_entity_poly.pdbx_strand_id
1 'polypeptide(L)'
;MCDDTKNYLLEDWKMTMTKIHHLDDIILDIRTKGLPIGPIIQVIAIVTSAGFIQDSPSILGSNIQFLSLIMVIGSIYTVPIFLLDRLYTNLLIDSAEHAKKVEDKIKIISLSKSITTDGRSTIHKIASTAIYMIIIELGYSIFMIDLLDKGNQITDIGFLLVLLLPIIIIVIVEMVLEIKKTRTTSNN
;
A
#
# COMPACT_ATOMS: atom_id res chain seq x y z
N MET A 1 -24.91 33.26 -23.93
CA MET A 1 -24.49 31.86 -23.75
C MET A 1 -23.23 31.71 -22.85
N CYS A 2 -22.83 32.71 -22.04
CA CYS A 2 -21.51 32.72 -21.39
C CYS A 2 -21.49 32.49 -19.86
N ASP A 3 -22.62 32.47 -19.16
CA ASP A 3 -22.63 32.33 -17.69
C ASP A 3 -22.81 30.87 -17.23
N ASP A 4 -23.71 30.12 -17.86
CA ASP A 4 -24.09 28.79 -17.38
C ASP A 4 -22.95 27.77 -17.46
N THR A 5 -22.16 27.79 -18.54
CA THR A 5 -20.99 26.89 -18.69
C THR A 5 -19.91 27.17 -17.67
N LYS A 6 -19.67 28.45 -17.35
CA LYS A 6 -18.68 28.84 -16.35
C LYS A 6 -19.13 28.47 -14.94
N ASN A 7 -20.43 28.66 -14.65
CA ASN A 7 -21.03 28.24 -13.38
C ASN A 7 -20.98 26.73 -13.20
N TYR A 8 -21.28 25.95 -14.25
CA TYR A 8 -21.15 24.49 -14.23
C TYR A 8 -19.72 24.03 -13.95
N LEU A 9 -18.73 24.60 -14.65
CA LEU A 9 -17.32 24.26 -14.42
C LEU A 9 -16.83 24.66 -13.02
N LEU A 10 -17.34 25.77 -12.47
CA LEU A 10 -17.03 26.20 -11.12
C LEU A 10 -17.60 25.22 -10.08
N GLU A 11 -18.81 24.73 -10.29
CA GLU A 11 -19.47 23.78 -9.40
C GLU A 11 -18.81 22.39 -9.47
N ASP A 12 -18.44 21.93 -10.67
CA ASP A 12 -17.65 20.70 -10.85
C ASP A 12 -16.27 20.80 -10.16
N TRP A 13 -15.61 21.96 -10.27
CA TRP A 13 -14.35 22.21 -9.55
C TRP A 13 -14.54 22.14 -8.02
N LYS A 14 -15.58 22.79 -7.48
CA LYS A 14 -15.88 22.76 -6.04
C LYS A 14 -16.13 21.32 -5.56
N MET A 15 -16.96 20.56 -6.26
CA MET A 15 -17.23 19.16 -5.92
C MET A 15 -15.96 18.30 -6.00
N THR A 16 -15.12 18.52 -7.01
CA THR A 16 -13.85 17.80 -7.15
C THR A 16 -12.90 18.12 -6.01
N MET A 17 -12.82 19.39 -5.58
CA MET A 17 -11.98 19.79 -4.46
C MET A 17 -12.44 19.17 -3.14
N THR A 18 -13.76 19.08 -2.90
CA THR A 18 -14.31 18.37 -1.73
C THR A 18 -13.95 16.88 -1.75
N LYS A 19 -13.99 16.23 -2.91
CA LYS A 19 -13.57 14.82 -3.06
C LYS A 19 -12.08 14.63 -2.78
N ILE A 20 -11.24 15.55 -3.25
CA ILE A 20 -9.79 15.53 -2.99
C ILE A 20 -9.52 15.59 -1.49
N HIS A 21 -10.15 16.51 -0.76
CA HIS A 21 -10.00 16.60 0.70
C HIS A 21 -10.45 15.32 1.42
N HIS A 22 -11.61 14.78 1.02
CA HIS A 22 -12.11 13.54 1.61
C HIS A 22 -11.17 12.34 1.36
N LEU A 23 -10.58 12.24 0.16
CA LEU A 23 -9.62 11.20 -0.17
C LEU A 23 -8.32 11.35 0.63
N ASP A 24 -7.85 12.59 0.83
CA ASP A 24 -6.65 12.88 1.64
C ASP A 24 -6.85 12.45 3.11
N ASP A 25 -8.02 12.75 3.69
CA ASP A 25 -8.39 12.34 5.04
C ASP A 25 -8.40 10.80 5.18
N ILE A 26 -8.97 10.08 4.20
CA ILE A 26 -8.98 8.61 4.20
C ILE A 26 -7.56 8.04 4.14
N ILE A 27 -6.71 8.57 3.26
CA ILE A 27 -5.31 8.13 3.13
C ILE A 27 -4.56 8.36 4.45
N LEU A 28 -4.77 9.51 5.09
CA LEU A 28 -4.15 9.82 6.36
C LEU A 28 -4.63 8.87 7.47
N ASP A 29 -5.91 8.54 7.49
CA ASP A 29 -6.47 7.56 8.44
C ASP A 29 -5.90 6.15 8.21
N ILE A 30 -5.79 5.69 6.97
CA ILE A 30 -5.18 4.40 6.63
C ILE A 30 -3.73 4.34 7.15
N ARG A 31 -2.96 5.41 6.94
CA ARG A 31 -1.54 5.46 7.31
C ARG A 31 -1.30 5.66 8.80
N THR A 32 -2.16 6.41 9.49
CA THR A 32 -1.98 6.69 10.92
C THR A 32 -2.59 5.61 11.81
N LYS A 33 -3.72 5.03 11.41
CA LYS A 33 -4.43 4.01 12.20
C LYS A 33 -4.18 2.59 11.70
N GLY A 34 -4.12 2.40 10.39
CA GLY A 34 -3.95 1.08 9.77
C GLY A 34 -2.51 0.57 9.77
N LEU A 35 -1.58 1.38 9.23
CA LEU A 35 -0.17 1.00 9.07
C LEU A 35 0.49 0.48 10.37
N PRO A 36 0.32 1.12 11.56
CA PRO A 36 1.07 0.72 12.74
C PRO A 36 0.69 -0.65 13.30
N ILE A 37 -0.52 -1.16 12.99
CA ILE A 37 -1.04 -2.40 13.58
C ILE A 37 -0.19 -3.61 13.17
N GLY A 38 0.20 -3.71 11.89
CA GLY A 38 1.05 -4.80 11.39
C GLY A 38 2.41 -4.89 12.11
N PRO A 39 3.20 -3.80 12.12
CA PRO A 39 4.45 -3.71 12.88
C PRO A 39 4.28 -3.95 14.38
N ILE A 40 3.19 -3.48 15.00
CA ILE A 40 2.93 -3.75 16.43
C ILE A 40 2.79 -5.26 16.68
N ILE A 41 2.01 -5.96 15.83
CA ILE A 41 1.86 -7.43 15.92
C ILE A 41 3.23 -8.11 15.79
N GLN A 42 4.06 -7.68 14.85
CA GLN A 42 5.40 -8.23 14.63
C GLN A 42 6.36 -7.94 15.80
N VAL A 43 6.34 -6.72 16.35
CA VAL A 43 7.15 -6.34 17.51
C VAL A 43 6.75 -7.15 18.75
N ILE A 44 5.45 -7.37 18.96
CA ILE A 44 4.97 -8.23 20.06
C ILE A 44 5.53 -9.63 19.93
N ALA A 45 5.54 -10.20 18.71
CA ALA A 45 6.15 -11.52 18.48
C ALA A 45 7.67 -11.52 18.77
N ILE A 46 8.41 -10.51 18.31
CA ILE A 46 9.85 -10.39 18.58
C ILE A 46 10.13 -10.27 20.08
N VAL A 47 9.44 -9.36 20.77
CA VAL A 47 9.63 -9.16 22.22
C VAL A 47 9.27 -10.41 23.02
N THR A 48 8.19 -11.09 22.63
CA THR A 48 7.78 -12.35 23.27
C THR A 48 8.83 -13.46 23.06
N SER A 49 9.43 -13.52 21.86
CA SER A 49 10.50 -14.47 21.52
C SER A 49 11.80 -14.22 22.30
N ALA A 50 12.14 -12.96 22.56
CA ALA A 50 13.35 -12.57 23.28
C ALA A 50 13.21 -12.69 24.80
N GLY A 51 11.98 -12.59 25.32
CA GLY A 51 11.72 -12.43 26.75
C GLY A 51 11.46 -13.72 27.53
N PHE A 52 10.60 -14.63 27.05
CA PHE A 52 9.95 -15.57 27.99
C PHE A 52 9.50 -16.94 27.48
N ILE A 53 9.52 -17.24 26.17
CA ILE A 53 8.90 -18.48 25.66
C ILE A 53 9.84 -19.18 24.65
N GLN A 54 10.88 -19.84 25.16
CA GLN A 54 11.71 -20.75 24.35
C GLN A 54 10.95 -22.06 24.04
N ASP A 55 10.04 -22.48 24.93
CA ASP A 55 9.15 -23.62 24.73
C ASP A 55 7.81 -23.15 24.15
N SER A 56 7.83 -22.69 22.91
CA SER A 56 6.57 -22.42 22.19
C SER A 56 5.93 -23.77 21.82
N PRO A 57 4.69 -24.07 22.25
CA PRO A 57 4.01 -25.30 21.87
C PRO A 57 3.87 -25.34 20.35
N SER A 58 4.20 -26.49 19.76
CA SER A 58 3.93 -26.74 18.35
C SER A 58 2.43 -26.70 18.13
N ILE A 59 1.99 -25.88 17.17
CA ILE A 59 0.58 -25.78 16.80
C ILE A 59 0.36 -26.62 15.54
N LEU A 60 -0.76 -27.34 15.49
CA LEU A 60 -1.19 -28.15 14.34
C LEU A 60 -0.32 -29.38 14.02
N GLY A 61 0.41 -29.96 14.99
CA GLY A 61 1.26 -31.13 14.74
C GLY A 61 2.43 -30.86 13.76
N SER A 62 2.60 -29.60 13.36
CA SER A 62 3.75 -29.09 12.63
C SER A 62 4.71 -28.46 13.62
N ASN A 63 6.02 -28.61 13.42
CA ASN A 63 7.01 -27.98 14.29
C ASN A 63 7.13 -26.46 14.10
N ILE A 64 6.22 -25.78 13.38
CA ILE A 64 6.28 -24.33 13.17
C ILE A 64 6.11 -23.62 14.51
N GLN A 65 7.01 -22.70 14.83
CA GLN A 65 6.96 -21.92 16.07
C GLN A 65 5.74 -21.00 16.04
N PHE A 66 4.95 -20.98 17.10
CA PHE A 66 3.80 -20.08 17.21
C PHE A 66 4.14 -18.61 16.91
N LEU A 67 5.35 -18.20 17.27
CA LEU A 67 5.88 -16.85 17.04
C LEU A 67 6.06 -16.54 15.55
N SER A 68 6.52 -17.50 14.74
CA SER A 68 6.69 -17.32 13.29
C SER A 68 5.34 -17.18 12.59
N LEU A 69 4.30 -17.87 13.08
CA LEU A 69 2.92 -17.71 12.62
C LEU A 69 2.39 -16.29 12.90
N ILE A 70 2.65 -15.74 14.10
CA ILE A 70 2.24 -14.36 14.45
C ILE A 70 2.92 -13.34 13.51
N MET A 71 4.19 -13.56 13.17
CA MET A 71 4.92 -12.71 12.23
C MET A 71 4.28 -12.69 10.84
N VAL A 72 3.89 -13.85 10.32
CA VAL A 72 3.21 -13.96 9.02
C VAL A 72 1.81 -13.36 9.06
N ILE A 73 1.07 -13.49 10.17
CA ILE A 73 -0.25 -12.86 10.34
C ILE A 73 -0.12 -11.33 10.27
N GLY A 74 0.90 -10.75 10.91
CA GLY A 74 1.19 -9.31 10.82
C GLY A 74 1.47 -8.85 9.39
N SER A 75 2.21 -9.65 8.62
CA SER A 75 2.46 -9.39 7.19
C SER A 75 1.18 -9.48 6.36
N ILE A 76 0.38 -10.56 6.53
CA ILE A 76 -0.88 -10.76 5.81
C ILE A 76 -1.87 -9.62 6.10
N TYR A 77 -1.95 -9.15 7.34
CA TYR A 77 -2.77 -8.02 7.73
C TYR A 77 -2.36 -6.71 7.03
N THR A 78 -1.06 -6.54 6.78
CA THR A 78 -0.50 -5.32 6.16
C THR A 78 -0.79 -5.24 4.65
N VAL A 79 -0.97 -6.37 3.98
CA VAL A 79 -1.26 -6.45 2.53
C VAL A 79 -2.55 -5.71 2.12
N PRO A 80 -3.74 -5.98 2.68
CA PRO A 80 -4.96 -5.27 2.29
C PRO A 80 -4.88 -3.76 2.61
N ILE A 81 -4.17 -3.36 3.66
CA ILE A 81 -3.95 -1.94 4.00
C ILE A 81 -3.11 -1.26 2.93
N PHE A 82 -2.02 -1.90 2.49
CA PHE A 82 -1.21 -1.41 1.38
C PHE A 82 -2.04 -1.23 0.10
N LEU A 83 -2.87 -2.22 -0.24
CA LEU A 83 -3.73 -2.16 -1.43
C LEU A 83 -4.75 -1.02 -1.35
N LEU A 84 -5.36 -0.80 -0.17
CA LEU A 84 -6.27 0.33 0.05
C LEU A 84 -5.54 1.67 -0.06
N ASP A 85 -4.38 1.83 0.60
CA ASP A 85 -3.56 3.05 0.50
C ASP A 85 -3.23 3.39 -0.95
N ARG A 86 -2.87 2.37 -1.74
CA ARG A 86 -2.54 2.51 -3.16
C ARG A 86 -3.74 2.92 -4.00
N LEU A 87 -4.89 2.29 -3.77
CA LEU A 87 -6.15 2.59 -4.45
C LEU A 87 -6.57 4.04 -4.21
N TYR A 88 -6.64 4.46 -2.94
CA TYR A 88 -7.05 5.82 -2.59
C TYR A 88 -6.05 6.88 -3.06
N THR A 89 -4.74 6.59 -3.01
CA THR A 89 -3.71 7.49 -3.56
C THR A 89 -3.87 7.67 -5.07
N ASN A 90 -4.22 6.62 -5.81
CA ASN A 90 -4.46 6.74 -7.25
C ASN A 90 -5.74 7.53 -7.55
N LEU A 91 -6.82 7.32 -6.80
CA LEU A 91 -8.05 8.12 -6.91
C LEU A 91 -7.82 9.60 -6.60
N LEU A 92 -6.96 9.91 -5.62
CA LEU A 92 -6.58 11.27 -5.28
C LEU A 92 -5.88 11.96 -6.45
N ILE A 93 -4.93 11.26 -7.09
CA ILE A 93 -4.19 11.80 -8.24
C ILE A 93 -5.11 12.00 -9.44
N ASP A 94 -5.95 11.02 -9.76
CA ASP A 94 -6.89 11.15 -10.88
C ASP A 94 -7.88 12.33 -10.63
N SER A 95 -8.32 12.52 -9.38
CA SER A 95 -9.17 13.66 -8.99
C SER A 95 -8.43 14.99 -9.08
N ALA A 96 -7.16 15.04 -8.66
CA ALA A 96 -6.32 16.24 -8.74
C ALA A 96 -5.99 16.62 -10.20
N GLU A 97 -5.76 15.64 -11.07
CA GLU A 97 -5.60 15.85 -12.51
C GLU A 97 -6.88 16.41 -13.15
N HIS A 98 -8.06 15.87 -12.77
CA HIS A 98 -9.35 16.42 -13.22
C HIS A 98 -9.53 17.86 -12.75
N ALA A 99 -9.29 18.15 -11.47
CA ALA A 99 -9.38 19.50 -10.93
C ALA A 99 -8.48 20.48 -11.69
N LYS A 100 -7.24 20.09 -12.01
CA LYS A 100 -6.30 20.90 -12.80
C LYS A 100 -6.83 21.19 -14.20
N LYS A 101 -7.37 20.19 -14.90
CA LYS A 101 -7.99 20.37 -16.23
C LYS A 101 -9.16 21.35 -16.19
N VAL A 102 -9.93 21.36 -15.10
CA VAL A 102 -11.03 22.31 -14.91
C VAL A 102 -10.49 23.71 -14.59
N GLU A 103 -9.49 23.83 -13.70
CA GLU A 103 -8.81 25.08 -13.36
C GLU A 103 -8.24 25.80 -14.59
N ASP A 104 -7.56 25.04 -15.48
CA ASP A 104 -6.99 25.57 -16.72
C ASP A 104 -8.05 26.15 -17.66
N LYS A 105 -9.27 25.60 -17.65
CA LYS A 105 -10.41 26.08 -18.45
C LYS A 105 -11.06 27.34 -17.87
N ILE A 106 -11.15 27.43 -16.53
CA ILE A 106 -11.78 28.57 -15.83
C ILE A 106 -10.79 29.69 -15.47
N LYS A 107 -9.48 29.48 -15.70
CA LYS A 107 -8.37 30.42 -15.40
C LYS A 107 -8.36 30.90 -13.94
N ILE A 108 -8.60 29.99 -13.00
CA ILE A 108 -8.51 30.27 -11.56
C ILE A 108 -7.09 29.91 -11.06
N ILE A 109 -6.65 30.56 -9.96
CA ILE A 109 -5.37 30.27 -9.30
C ILE A 109 -5.29 28.76 -9.01
N SER A 110 -4.24 28.10 -9.49
CA SER A 110 -4.13 26.65 -9.42
C SER A 110 -3.83 26.16 -8.00
N LEU A 111 -4.85 25.78 -7.23
CA LEU A 111 -4.66 25.14 -5.94
C LEU A 111 -4.22 23.67 -6.12
N SER A 112 -4.72 23.01 -7.18
CA SER A 112 -4.41 21.61 -7.53
C SER A 112 -2.93 21.35 -7.87
N LYS A 113 -2.16 22.41 -8.16
CA LYS A 113 -0.76 22.33 -8.57
C LYS A 113 0.16 21.84 -7.45
N SER A 114 -0.19 22.07 -6.18
CA SER A 114 0.62 21.58 -5.05
C SER A 114 0.56 20.06 -4.92
N ILE A 115 -0.61 19.45 -5.18
CA ILE A 115 -0.87 18.01 -5.12
C ILE A 115 -0.32 17.30 -6.37
N THR A 116 -0.38 17.95 -7.53
CA THR A 116 0.11 17.44 -8.82
C THR A 116 1.58 17.76 -9.10
N THR A 117 2.37 18.22 -8.11
CA THR A 117 3.81 18.39 -8.32
C THR A 117 4.45 17.01 -8.41
N ASP A 118 4.65 16.53 -9.65
CA ASP A 118 4.99 15.14 -10.02
C ASP A 118 6.12 14.52 -9.17
N GLY A 119 7.08 15.30 -8.71
CA GLY A 119 8.20 14.80 -7.89
C GLY A 119 7.80 14.41 -6.45
N ARG A 120 6.95 15.19 -5.78
CA ARG A 120 6.62 14.94 -4.37
C ARG A 120 5.66 13.77 -4.20
N SER A 121 4.67 13.63 -5.09
CA SER A 121 3.75 12.50 -5.06
C SER A 121 4.47 11.19 -5.42
N THR A 122 5.44 11.23 -6.34
CA THR A 122 6.26 10.06 -6.71
C THR A 122 7.18 9.62 -5.58
N ILE A 123 7.91 10.54 -4.95
CA ILE A 123 8.76 10.22 -3.80
C ILE A 123 7.92 9.63 -2.66
N HIS A 124 6.76 10.23 -2.37
CA HIS A 124 5.88 9.75 -1.31
C HIS A 124 5.33 8.35 -1.60
N LYS A 125 4.95 8.09 -2.85
CA LYS A 125 4.53 6.76 -3.33
C LYS A 125 5.65 5.72 -3.19
N ILE A 126 6.88 6.05 -3.60
CA ILE A 126 8.01 5.13 -3.50
C ILE A 126 8.35 4.85 -2.04
N ALA A 127 8.38 5.90 -1.20
CA ALA A 127 8.67 5.77 0.22
C ALA A 127 7.60 4.93 0.95
N SER A 128 6.31 5.18 0.68
CA SER A 128 5.24 4.41 1.31
C SER A 128 5.29 2.95 0.88
N THR A 129 5.44 2.67 -0.43
CA THR A 129 5.61 1.31 -0.94
C THR A 129 6.80 0.62 -0.28
N ALA A 130 7.97 1.27 -0.20
CA ALA A 130 9.15 0.69 0.44
C ALA A 130 8.89 0.29 1.90
N ILE A 131 8.19 1.13 2.67
CA ILE A 131 7.84 0.83 4.07
C ILE A 131 6.92 -0.40 4.15
N TYR A 132 5.86 -0.45 3.35
CA TYR A 132 4.96 -1.60 3.32
C TYR A 132 5.69 -2.89 2.93
N MET A 133 6.56 -2.80 1.92
CA MET A 133 7.37 -3.93 1.46
C MET A 133 8.27 -4.47 2.58
N ILE A 134 8.97 -3.59 3.31
CA ILE A 134 9.84 -4.00 4.42
C ILE A 134 9.05 -4.75 5.49
N ILE A 135 7.87 -4.25 5.87
CA ILE A 135 7.03 -4.86 6.92
C ILE A 135 6.52 -6.24 6.47
N ILE A 136 6.00 -6.32 5.24
CA ILE A 136 5.46 -7.57 4.69
C ILE A 136 6.58 -8.61 4.57
N GLU A 137 7.72 -8.20 4.00
CA GLU A 137 8.88 -9.05 3.76
C GLU A 137 9.43 -9.58 5.07
N LEU A 138 9.66 -8.72 6.07
CA LEU A 138 10.23 -9.13 7.35
C LEU A 138 9.45 -10.26 8.03
N GLY A 139 8.11 -10.14 8.11
CA GLY A 139 7.30 -11.20 8.71
C GLY A 139 7.22 -12.47 7.86
N TYR A 140 7.29 -12.34 6.53
CA TYR A 140 7.31 -13.48 5.62
C TYR A 140 8.65 -14.23 5.66
N SER A 141 9.77 -13.50 5.60
CA SER A 141 11.13 -14.06 5.67
C SER A 141 11.33 -14.86 6.96
N ILE A 142 10.88 -14.33 8.10
CA ILE A 142 11.03 -15.01 9.40
C ILE A 142 10.21 -16.29 9.47
N PHE A 143 8.97 -16.27 8.95
CA PHE A 143 8.15 -17.48 8.84
C PHE A 143 8.81 -18.53 7.94
N MET A 144 9.36 -18.11 6.81
CA MET A 144 10.02 -19.01 5.88
C MET A 144 11.29 -19.60 6.47
N ILE A 145 12.12 -18.82 7.17
CA ILE A 145 13.30 -19.34 7.87
C ILE A 145 12.91 -20.43 8.87
N ASP A 146 11.88 -20.23 9.67
CA ASP A 146 11.40 -21.23 10.64
C ASP A 146 10.81 -22.48 9.96
N LEU A 147 10.16 -22.33 8.81
CA LEU A 147 9.67 -23.45 8.01
C LEU A 147 10.82 -24.30 7.44
N LEU A 148 11.91 -23.64 7.03
CA LEU A 148 13.05 -24.25 6.35
C LEU A 148 14.02 -24.93 7.30
N ASP A 149 14.29 -24.32 8.45
CA ASP A 149 15.11 -24.90 9.51
C ASP A 149 14.57 -26.27 9.97
N LYS A 150 13.26 -26.49 9.82
CA LYS A 150 12.57 -27.71 10.27
C LYS A 150 12.22 -28.70 9.17
N GLY A 151 12.50 -28.36 7.90
CA GLY A 151 11.87 -28.99 6.74
C GLY A 151 12.79 -29.26 5.55
N ASN A 152 14.01 -29.78 5.76
CA ASN A 152 14.90 -30.30 4.71
C ASN A 152 15.47 -29.23 3.73
N GLN A 153 16.69 -29.45 3.23
CA GLN A 153 17.46 -28.48 2.45
C GLN A 153 16.72 -27.98 1.20
N ILE A 154 16.15 -26.78 1.27
CA ILE A 154 15.86 -26.01 0.06
C ILE A 154 17.19 -25.46 -0.43
N THR A 155 17.50 -25.71 -1.71
CA THR A 155 18.66 -25.10 -2.36
C THR A 155 18.58 -23.57 -2.25
N ASP A 156 19.70 -22.87 -2.12
CA ASP A 156 19.74 -21.40 -1.92
C ASP A 156 18.83 -20.61 -2.90
N ILE A 157 18.60 -21.16 -4.09
CA ILE A 157 17.74 -20.62 -5.15
C ILE A 157 16.24 -20.72 -4.79
N GLY A 158 15.79 -21.83 -4.20
CA GLY A 158 14.41 -21.98 -3.75
C GLY A 158 14.08 -21.06 -2.57
N PHE A 159 15.06 -20.81 -1.70
CA PHE A 159 14.93 -19.83 -0.61
C PHE A 159 14.77 -18.40 -1.14
N LEU A 160 15.58 -18.02 -2.12
CA LEU A 160 15.49 -16.74 -2.82
C LEU A 160 14.15 -16.54 -3.53
N LEU A 161 13.65 -17.56 -4.23
CA LEU A 161 12.35 -17.50 -4.92
C LEU A 161 11.18 -17.30 -3.97
N VAL A 162 11.24 -17.93 -2.80
CA VAL A 162 10.20 -17.79 -1.79
C VAL A 162 10.27 -16.42 -1.13
N LEU A 163 11.45 -15.96 -0.71
CA LEU A 163 11.66 -14.59 -0.21
C LEU A 163 11.17 -13.52 -1.20
N LEU A 164 11.40 -13.70 -2.50
CA LEU A 164 10.98 -12.72 -3.50
C LEU A 164 9.49 -12.81 -3.85
N LEU A 165 8.77 -13.82 -3.38
CA LEU A 165 7.39 -14.11 -3.79
C LEU A 165 6.39 -12.98 -3.42
N PRO A 166 6.44 -12.36 -2.22
CA PRO A 166 5.64 -11.19 -1.90
C PRO A 166 5.95 -9.99 -2.82
N ILE A 167 7.23 -9.79 -3.12
CA ILE A 167 7.70 -8.74 -4.05
C ILE A 167 7.17 -8.97 -5.46
N ILE A 168 7.28 -10.20 -5.96
CA ILE A 168 6.80 -10.59 -7.28
C ILE A 168 5.27 -10.40 -7.37
N ILE A 169 4.51 -10.83 -6.36
CA ILE A 169 3.05 -10.65 -6.33
C ILE A 169 2.70 -9.15 -6.38
N ILE A 170 3.37 -8.33 -5.60
CA ILE A 170 3.09 -6.89 -5.55
C ILE A 170 3.45 -6.20 -6.87
N VAL A 171 4.58 -6.56 -7.48
CA VAL A 171 4.98 -6.07 -8.82
C VAL A 171 3.96 -6.49 -9.88
N ILE A 172 3.50 -7.74 -9.86
CA ILE A 172 2.47 -8.23 -10.80
C ILE A 172 1.17 -7.44 -10.60
N VAL A 173 0.75 -7.20 -9.36
CA VAL A 173 -0.46 -6.41 -9.07
C VAL A 173 -0.30 -4.97 -9.57
N GLU A 174 0.86 -4.33 -9.36
CA GLU A 174 1.13 -2.99 -9.90
C GLU A 174 1.09 -2.98 -11.43
N MET A 175 1.75 -3.94 -12.10
CA MET A 175 1.70 -4.07 -13.56
C MET A 175 0.26 -4.24 -14.08
N VAL A 176 -0.55 -5.06 -13.41
CA VAL A 176 -1.96 -5.26 -13.80
C VAL A 176 -2.78 -3.98 -13.64
N LEU A 177 -2.57 -3.23 -12.55
CA LEU A 177 -3.25 -1.95 -12.33
C LEU A 177 -2.86 -0.90 -13.38
N GLU A 178 -1.59 -0.88 -13.79
CA GLU A 178 -1.07 0.06 -14.80
C GLU A 178 -1.52 -0.30 -16.23
N ILE A 179 -1.57 -1.60 -16.57
CA ILE A 179 -2.16 -2.09 -17.82
C ILE A 179 -3.65 -1.76 -17.89
N LYS A 180 -4.37 -1.84 -16.77
CA LYS A 180 -5.79 -1.48 -16.73
C LYS A 180 -5.98 0.02 -16.97
N LYS A 181 -5.13 0.88 -16.37
CA LYS A 181 -5.16 2.34 -16.56
C LYS A 181 -4.94 2.73 -18.03
N THR A 182 -3.95 2.13 -18.70
CA THR A 182 -3.64 2.40 -20.13
C THR A 182 -4.73 1.93 -21.10
N ARG A 183 -5.45 0.84 -20.80
CA ARG A 183 -6.61 0.42 -21.61
C ARG A 183 -7.81 1.36 -21.48
N THR A 184 -8.06 1.92 -20.30
CA THR A 184 -9.16 2.89 -20.10
C THR A 184 -8.89 4.25 -20.74
N THR A 185 -7.63 4.67 -20.87
CA THR A 185 -7.26 5.92 -21.56
C THR A 185 -7.16 5.77 -23.08
N SER A 186 -6.98 4.54 -23.61
CA SER A 186 -6.97 4.27 -25.06
C SER A 186 -8.37 4.15 -25.69
N ASN A 187 -9.41 3.95 -24.88
CA ASN A 187 -10.79 3.75 -25.34
C ASN A 187 -11.68 5.01 -25.23
N ASN A 188 -11.08 6.15 -24.84
CA ASN A 188 -11.71 7.48 -24.79
C ASN A 188 -10.94 8.43 -25.70
#